data_AF-A0A0S8IGN3-F1
#
_entry.id   AF-A0A0S8IGN3-F1
#
_cell.length_a   1.000
_cell.length_b   1.000
_cell.length_c   1.000
_cell.angle_alpha   90.00
_cell.angle_beta   90.00
_cell.angle_gamma   90.00
#
_symmetry.space_group_name_H-M   'P 1'
#
loop_
_entity.id
_entity.type
_entity.pdbx_description
1 polymer ?
#
loop_
_entity_poly.entity_id
_entity_poly.type
_entity_poly.pdbx_seq_one_letter_code
_entity_poly.pdbx_strand_id
1 'polypeptide(L)'
;MNNWHKVIKKGIRDKKPYAFTEVSAEVKLNQNESPYDIPQTLKQEIVKKVCKRSWNRYPSITSEPLRFALSKYLDVPVNHISVGVGSDELLGATASIVLSKDKTALFVEPTFQIYEQCAVTYEANRITLRLNPDFSYPVEK
;
A
#
# COMPACT_ATOMS: atom_id res chain seq x y z
N MET A 1 21.58 25.29 -17.25
CA MET A 1 21.42 24.72 -15.90
C MET A 1 20.02 24.11 -15.78
N ASN A 2 19.92 22.84 -15.38
CA ASN A 2 18.70 22.03 -15.47
C ASN A 2 17.59 22.49 -14.50
N ASN A 3 16.46 22.94 -15.06
CA ASN A 3 15.24 23.30 -14.33
C ASN A 3 14.34 22.09 -14.01
N TRP A 4 14.91 20.88 -13.82
CA TRP A 4 14.15 19.64 -13.63
C TRP A 4 13.15 19.72 -12.46
N HIS A 5 13.48 20.45 -11.41
CA HIS A 5 12.59 20.63 -10.26
C HIS A 5 11.29 21.34 -10.64
N LYS A 6 11.28 22.17 -11.69
CA LYS A 6 10.09 22.92 -12.14
C LYS A 6 9.01 22.02 -12.75
N VAL A 7 9.37 20.84 -13.26
CA VAL A 7 8.38 19.87 -13.79
C VAL A 7 7.77 18.99 -12.69
N ILE A 8 8.33 19.00 -11.48
CA ILE A 8 7.78 18.27 -10.33
C ILE A 8 6.64 19.06 -9.71
N LYS A 9 5.51 18.38 -9.47
CA LYS A 9 4.34 18.93 -8.79
C LYS A 9 4.72 19.59 -7.47
N LYS A 10 4.18 20.80 -7.22
CA LYS A 10 4.49 21.59 -6.01
C LYS A 10 4.25 20.80 -4.73
N GLY A 11 3.10 20.13 -4.61
CA GLY A 11 2.76 19.34 -3.41
C GLY A 11 3.73 18.19 -3.11
N ILE A 12 4.37 17.63 -4.14
CA ILE A 12 5.40 16.60 -3.99
C ILE A 12 6.74 17.20 -3.59
N ARG A 13 7.11 18.34 -4.21
CA ARG A 13 8.35 19.05 -3.90
C ARG A 13 8.41 19.54 -2.45
N ASP A 14 7.27 19.99 -1.93
CA ASP A 14 7.17 20.57 -0.59
C ASP A 14 7.06 19.49 0.51
N LYS A 15 6.79 18.23 0.14
CA LYS A 15 6.68 17.13 1.11
C LYS A 15 8.06 16.60 1.48
N LYS A 16 8.24 16.31 2.77
CA LYS A 16 9.36 15.50 3.23
C LYS A 16 9.16 14.05 2.75
N PRO A 17 10.22 13.37 2.29
CA PRO A 17 10.16 11.95 1.99
C PRO A 17 9.64 11.16 3.19
N TYR A 18 8.95 10.06 2.93
CA TYR A 18 8.61 9.09 3.97
C TYR A 18 9.92 8.59 4.60
N ALA A 19 10.16 8.96 5.86
CA ALA A 19 11.41 8.69 6.53
C ALA A 19 11.39 7.26 7.08
N PHE A 20 12.12 6.36 6.42
CA PHE A 20 12.56 5.12 7.03
C PHE A 20 13.93 5.35 7.63
N THR A 21 14.07 5.13 8.93
CA THR A 21 15.37 5.04 9.59
C THR A 21 15.59 3.59 9.94
N GLU A 22 16.59 2.97 9.32
CA GLU A 22 17.00 1.63 9.71
C GLU A 22 17.59 1.72 11.12
N VAL A 23 16.93 1.06 12.06
CA VAL A 23 17.38 0.96 13.45
C VAL A 23 17.79 -0.47 13.68
N SER A 24 19.08 -0.68 13.90
CA SER A 24 19.57 -1.95 14.43
C SER A 24 19.25 -1.99 15.93
N ALA A 25 18.38 -2.91 16.32
CA ALA A 25 17.98 -3.13 17.70
C ALA A 25 17.89 -4.63 17.95
N GLU A 26 18.26 -5.07 19.16
CA GLU A 26 18.10 -6.45 19.59
C GLU A 26 16.62 -6.87 19.59
N VAL A 27 15.73 -5.95 19.99
CA VAL A 27 14.28 -6.14 19.98
C VAL A 27 13.64 -5.03 19.15
N LYS A 28 13.15 -5.39 17.96
CA LYS A 28 12.51 -4.48 17.00
C LYS A 28 10.99 -4.63 17.02
N LEU A 29 10.26 -3.56 17.37
CA LEU A 29 8.79 -3.56 17.54
C LEU A 29 8.08 -2.40 16.82
N ASN A 30 8.71 -1.80 15.80
CA ASN A 30 8.25 -0.53 15.20
C ASN A 30 7.56 -0.65 13.83
N GLN A 31 7.42 -1.85 13.24
CA GLN A 31 6.91 -2.04 11.86
C GLN A 31 5.73 -3.02 11.71
N ASN A 32 5.08 -3.43 12.80
CA ASN A 32 3.95 -4.38 12.79
C ASN A 32 4.23 -5.69 12.01
N GLU A 33 5.49 -6.11 11.93
CA GLU A 33 5.91 -7.37 11.32
C GLU A 33 5.47 -8.55 12.19
N SER A 34 5.23 -9.72 11.58
CA SER A 34 5.02 -10.95 12.35
C SER A 34 6.28 -11.26 13.17
N PRO A 35 6.17 -11.53 14.49
CA PRO A 35 7.32 -11.96 15.29
C PRO A 35 7.73 -13.41 14.99
N TYR A 36 6.84 -14.17 14.34
CA TYR A 36 7.08 -15.54 13.95
C TYR A 36 7.52 -15.61 12.50
N ASP A 37 8.62 -16.33 12.28
CA ASP A 37 9.06 -16.72 10.95
C ASP A 37 8.17 -17.84 10.37
N ILE A 38 8.18 -17.99 9.06
CA ILE A 38 7.48 -19.09 8.40
C ILE A 38 8.28 -20.40 8.53
N PRO A 39 7.62 -21.58 8.60
CA PRO A 39 8.31 -22.86 8.74
C PRO A 39 9.35 -23.10 7.64
N GLN A 40 10.47 -23.73 8.00
CA GLN A 40 11.57 -24.02 7.06
C GLN A 40 11.11 -24.84 5.84
N THR A 41 10.18 -25.78 6.05
CA THR A 41 9.58 -26.58 4.99
C THR A 41 8.82 -25.71 3.97
N LEU A 42 8.13 -24.68 4.43
CA LEU A 42 7.44 -23.73 3.55
C LEU A 42 8.43 -22.88 2.76
N LYS A 43 9.52 -22.41 3.39
CA LYS A 43 10.59 -21.69 2.69
C LYS A 43 11.18 -22.52 1.55
N GLN A 44 11.49 -23.78 1.81
CA GLN A 44 12.04 -24.71 0.82
C GLN A 44 11.07 -24.93 -0.33
N GLU A 45 9.78 -25.12 -0.05
CA GLU A 45 8.76 -25.30 -1.08
C GLU A 45 8.56 -24.04 -1.93
N ILE A 46 8.63 -22.84 -1.34
CA ILE A 46 8.60 -21.57 -2.09
C ILE A 46 9.79 -21.50 -3.05
N VAL A 47 11.02 -21.69 -2.56
CA VAL A 47 12.25 -21.64 -3.39
C VAL A 47 12.17 -22.65 -4.52
N LYS A 48 11.79 -23.89 -4.22
CA LYS A 48 11.61 -24.96 -5.22
C LYS A 48 10.61 -24.59 -6.32
N LYS A 49 9.49 -23.95 -5.97
CA LYS A 49 8.49 -23.48 -6.97
C LYS A 49 9.02 -22.32 -7.80
N VAL A 50 9.76 -21.39 -7.20
CA VAL A 50 10.37 -20.25 -7.91
C VAL A 50 11.43 -20.73 -8.90
N CYS A 51 12.32 -21.63 -8.49
CA CYS A 51 13.37 -22.19 -9.35
C CYS A 51 12.82 -23.03 -10.52
N LYS A 52 11.65 -23.66 -10.35
CA LYS A 52 11.00 -24.44 -11.42
C LYS A 52 10.33 -23.58 -12.50
N ARG A 53 10.07 -22.30 -12.25
CA ARG A 53 9.46 -21.40 -13.24
C ARG A 53 10.48 -20.96 -14.28
N SER A 54 10.03 -20.80 -15.53
CA SER A 54 10.80 -20.10 -16.56
C SER A 54 10.86 -18.61 -16.25
N TRP A 55 12.06 -18.07 -16.05
CA TRP A 55 12.25 -16.64 -15.74
C TRP A 55 12.35 -15.75 -16.99
N ASN A 56 12.51 -16.37 -18.15
CA ASN A 56 12.58 -15.70 -19.45
C ASN A 56 11.20 -15.49 -20.09
N ARG A 57 10.11 -15.66 -19.34
CA ARG A 57 8.72 -15.53 -19.82
C ARG A 57 7.96 -14.59 -18.92
N TYR A 58 7.09 -13.77 -19.52
CA TYR A 58 6.17 -12.95 -18.75
C TYR A 58 5.22 -13.83 -17.91
N PRO A 59 4.93 -13.43 -16.65
CA PRO A 59 3.97 -14.13 -15.83
C PRO A 59 2.52 -13.89 -16.32
N SER A 60 1.57 -14.59 -15.71
CA SER A 60 0.14 -14.25 -15.85
C SER A 60 -0.09 -12.80 -15.40
N ILE A 61 -0.77 -12.02 -16.24
CA ILE A 61 -1.07 -10.60 -15.99
C ILE A 61 -1.98 -10.43 -14.77
N THR A 62 -2.87 -11.39 -14.54
CA THR A 62 -3.96 -11.28 -13.55
C THR A 62 -3.72 -12.10 -12.29
N SER A 63 -2.63 -12.87 -12.21
CA SER A 63 -2.33 -13.74 -11.05
C SER A 63 -3.47 -14.70 -10.67
N GLU A 64 -4.16 -15.26 -11.67
CA GLU A 64 -5.40 -16.05 -11.47
C GLU A 64 -5.28 -17.16 -10.41
N PRO A 65 -4.20 -17.99 -10.38
CA PRO A 65 -4.11 -19.05 -9.38
C PRO A 65 -4.18 -18.52 -7.94
N LEU A 66 -3.56 -17.36 -7.69
CA LEU A 66 -3.60 -16.71 -6.38
C LEU A 66 -4.98 -16.12 -6.10
N ARG A 67 -5.60 -15.45 -7.09
CA ARG A 67 -6.96 -14.90 -6.94
C ARG A 67 -8.00 -15.97 -6.64
N PHE A 68 -7.93 -17.14 -7.30
CA PHE A 68 -8.83 -18.25 -7.00
C PHE A 68 -8.59 -18.85 -5.61
N ALA A 69 -7.33 -18.97 -5.18
CA ALA A 69 -7.01 -19.43 -3.83
C ALA A 69 -7.54 -18.46 -2.76
N LEU A 70 -7.35 -17.15 -2.96
CA LEU A 70 -7.87 -16.11 -2.07
C LEU A 70 -9.40 -16.07 -2.06
N SER A 71 -10.05 -16.23 -3.23
CA SER A 71 -11.51 -16.29 -3.36
C SER A 71 -12.11 -17.40 -2.49
N LYS A 72 -11.51 -18.60 -2.52
CA LYS A 72 -11.92 -19.72 -1.68
C LYS A 72 -11.64 -19.49 -0.19
N TYR A 73 -10.51 -18.85 0.13
CA TYR A 73 -10.12 -18.59 1.51
C TYR A 73 -10.98 -17.51 2.18
N LEU A 74 -11.33 -16.46 1.44
CA LEU A 74 -12.10 -15.31 1.93
C LEU A 74 -13.62 -15.47 1.76
N ASP A 75 -14.06 -16.51 1.03
CA ASP A 75 -15.46 -16.72 0.63
C ASP A 75 -16.08 -15.51 -0.11
N VAL A 76 -15.34 -15.01 -1.11
CA VAL A 76 -15.81 -13.91 -1.98
C VAL A 76 -15.60 -14.24 -3.46
N PRO A 77 -16.43 -13.69 -4.37
CA PRO A 77 -16.24 -13.86 -5.82
C PRO A 77 -14.84 -13.45 -6.30
N VAL A 78 -14.24 -14.22 -7.21
CA VAL A 78 -12.88 -13.95 -7.73
C VAL A 78 -12.75 -12.58 -8.42
N ASN A 79 -13.84 -12.06 -9.00
CA ASN A 79 -13.90 -10.75 -9.62
C ASN A 79 -13.90 -9.59 -8.59
N HIS A 80 -14.01 -9.88 -7.29
CA HIS A 80 -13.86 -8.89 -6.21
C HIS A 80 -12.40 -8.80 -5.69
N ILE A 81 -11.48 -9.58 -6.25
CA ILE A 81 -10.09 -9.66 -5.78
C ILE A 81 -9.14 -9.11 -6.84
N SER A 82 -8.36 -8.11 -6.44
CA SER A 82 -7.17 -7.62 -7.14
C SER A 82 -5.91 -7.97 -6.34
N VAL A 83 -4.81 -8.25 -7.05
CA VAL A 83 -3.51 -8.59 -6.44
C VAL A 83 -2.47 -7.61 -6.94
N GLY A 84 -1.64 -7.12 -6.03
CA GLY A 84 -0.49 -6.24 -6.31
C GLY A 84 0.68 -6.55 -5.38
N VAL A 85 1.81 -5.89 -5.60
CA VAL A 85 3.01 -5.99 -4.78
C VAL A 85 2.85 -5.10 -3.55
N GLY A 86 2.13 -5.61 -2.57
CA GLY A 86 1.83 -4.90 -1.31
C GLY A 86 0.65 -3.92 -1.43
N SER A 87 0.22 -3.40 -0.27
CA SER A 87 -0.92 -2.48 -0.19
C SER A 87 -0.67 -1.15 -0.88
N ASP A 88 0.58 -0.67 -0.89
CA ASP A 88 0.92 0.65 -1.41
C ASP A 88 0.70 0.73 -2.93
N GLU A 89 0.99 -0.34 -3.68
CA GLU A 89 0.69 -0.41 -5.12
C GLU A 89 -0.82 -0.39 -5.35
N LEU A 90 -1.59 -1.16 -4.57
CA LEU A 90 -3.04 -1.21 -4.70
C LEU A 90 -3.71 0.12 -4.32
N LEU A 91 -3.22 0.79 -3.28
CA LEU A 91 -3.66 2.13 -2.89
C LEU A 91 -3.32 3.16 -3.96
N GLY A 92 -2.10 3.10 -4.53
CA GLY A 92 -1.69 3.94 -5.64
C GLY A 92 -2.55 3.75 -6.89
N ALA A 93 -2.79 2.50 -7.30
CA ALA A 93 -3.67 2.17 -8.41
C ALA A 93 -5.09 2.67 -8.18
N THR A 94 -5.65 2.45 -6.98
CA THR A 94 -6.97 2.95 -6.60
C THR A 94 -7.02 4.47 -6.67
N ALA A 95 -6.05 5.14 -6.05
CA ALA A 95 -5.95 6.60 -6.05
C ALA A 95 -5.86 7.18 -7.48
N SER A 96 -5.15 6.50 -8.38
CA SER A 96 -5.02 6.92 -9.78
C SER A 96 -6.33 6.96 -10.55
N ILE A 97 -7.30 6.15 -10.12
CA ILE A 97 -8.62 6.02 -10.75
C ILE A 97 -9.61 7.00 -10.11
N VAL A 98 -9.52 7.25 -8.81
CA VAL A 98 -10.56 7.96 -8.05
C VAL A 98 -10.17 9.38 -7.62
N LEU A 99 -8.89 9.75 -7.65
CA LEU A 99 -8.40 11.06 -7.21
C LEU A 99 -7.92 11.92 -8.38
N SER A 100 -8.29 13.20 -8.32
CA SER A 100 -7.86 14.26 -9.24
C SER A 100 -8.10 15.62 -8.59
N LYS A 101 -7.70 16.71 -9.26
CA LYS A 101 -7.80 18.10 -8.75
C LYS A 101 -9.20 18.55 -8.33
N ASP A 102 -10.22 18.01 -8.99
CA ASP A 102 -11.63 18.29 -8.72
C ASP A 102 -12.25 17.35 -7.67
N LYS A 103 -11.48 16.40 -7.13
CA LYS A 103 -11.91 15.46 -6.09
C LYS A 103 -11.40 15.86 -4.73
N THR A 104 -12.05 15.32 -3.71
CA THR A 104 -11.72 15.56 -2.30
C THR A 104 -11.51 14.23 -1.60
N ALA A 105 -10.38 14.07 -0.92
CA ALA A 105 -10.09 12.97 -0.02
C ALA A 105 -10.29 13.43 1.44
N LEU A 106 -11.06 12.65 2.20
CA LEU A 106 -11.28 12.86 3.62
C LEU A 106 -10.37 11.92 4.41
N PHE A 107 -9.69 12.46 5.42
CA PHE A 107 -8.86 11.71 6.36
C PHE A 107 -9.38 11.90 7.78
N VAL A 108 -9.32 10.85 8.60
CA VAL A 108 -9.61 10.94 10.03
C VAL A 108 -8.32 10.60 10.77
N GLU A 109 -7.70 11.58 11.41
CA GLU A 109 -6.37 11.48 12.00
C GLU A 109 -6.40 11.23 13.52
N PRO A 110 -5.42 10.49 14.08
CA PRO A 110 -4.27 9.87 13.39
C PRO A 110 -4.64 8.64 12.55
N THR A 111 -4.00 8.49 11.39
CA THR A 111 -4.18 7.35 10.48
C THR A 111 -2.91 7.09 9.66
N PHE A 112 -2.96 6.12 8.74
CA PHE A 112 -1.83 5.72 7.93
C PHE A 112 -1.42 6.81 6.91
N GLN A 113 -0.14 7.20 6.95
CA GLN A 113 0.38 8.35 6.20
C GLN A 113 0.30 8.21 4.68
N ILE A 114 0.29 6.98 4.15
CA ILE A 114 0.22 6.72 2.71
C ILE A 114 -1.07 7.26 2.09
N TYR A 115 -2.18 7.29 2.84
CA TYR A 115 -3.44 7.82 2.32
C TYR A 115 -3.33 9.28 1.88
N GLU A 116 -2.71 10.12 2.72
CA GLU A 116 -2.49 11.53 2.40
C GLU A 116 -1.46 11.68 1.27
N GLN A 117 -0.46 10.80 1.20
CA GLN A 117 0.52 10.79 0.12
C GLN A 117 -0.12 10.53 -1.25
N CYS A 118 -1.08 9.61 -1.33
CA CYS A 118 -1.86 9.36 -2.53
C CYS A 118 -2.60 10.64 -2.98
N ALA A 119 -3.30 11.33 -2.08
CA ALA A 119 -4.02 12.55 -2.42
C ALA A 119 -3.11 13.68 -2.90
N VAL A 120 -1.93 13.86 -2.27
CA VAL A 120 -0.93 14.83 -2.74
C VAL A 120 -0.43 14.48 -4.14
N THR A 121 -0.18 13.20 -4.43
CA THR A 121 0.30 12.71 -5.73
C THR A 121 -0.68 13.03 -6.86
N TYR A 122 -1.98 12.86 -6.60
CA TYR A 122 -3.04 13.13 -7.58
C TYR A 122 -3.66 14.53 -7.46
N GLU A 123 -3.05 15.40 -6.64
CA GLU A 123 -3.44 16.81 -6.44
C GLU A 123 -4.90 16.98 -5.98
N ALA A 124 -5.46 15.99 -5.30
CA ALA A 124 -6.81 16.06 -4.75
C ALA A 124 -6.87 17.05 -3.57
N ASN A 125 -8.05 17.66 -3.39
CA ASN A 125 -8.35 18.43 -2.19
C ASN A 125 -8.34 17.50 -0.97
N ARG A 126 -7.94 18.01 0.18
CA ARG A 126 -7.77 17.21 1.41
C ARG A 126 -8.58 17.85 2.53
N ILE A 127 -9.44 17.05 3.17
CA ILE A 127 -10.14 17.41 4.39
C ILE A 127 -9.66 16.46 5.48
N THR A 128 -9.35 17.00 6.65
CA THR A 128 -8.92 16.21 7.81
C THR A 128 -9.86 16.45 8.98
N LEU A 129 -10.39 15.37 9.53
CA LEU A 129 -11.04 15.32 10.84
C LEU A 129 -10.08 14.69 11.85
N ARG A 130 -10.28 14.97 13.14
CA ARG A 130 -9.56 14.31 14.22
C ARG A 130 -10.46 13.22 14.81
N LEU A 131 -9.87 12.06 15.12
CA LEU A 131 -10.50 11.09 16.01
C LEU A 131 -10.79 11.76 17.36
N ASN A 132 -11.78 11.21 18.07
CA ASN A 132 -12.04 11.58 19.45
C ASN A 132 -10.82 11.25 20.35
N PRO A 133 -10.73 11.80 21.57
CA PRO A 133 -9.62 11.50 22.49
C PRO A 133 -9.41 10.00 22.80
N ASP A 134 -10.46 9.19 22.64
CA ASP A 134 -10.44 7.72 22.80
C ASP A 134 -10.14 6.96 21.50
N PHE A 135 -9.74 7.66 20.43
CA PHE A 135 -9.52 7.15 19.07
C PHE A 135 -10.77 6.61 18.36
N SER A 136 -11.98 6.87 18.86
CA SER A 136 -13.21 6.57 18.12
C SER A 136 -13.47 7.56 16.98
N TYR A 137 -14.27 7.15 16.00
CA TYR A 137 -14.66 8.02 14.88
C TYR A 137 -15.57 9.17 15.36
N PRO A 138 -15.37 10.39 14.82
CA PRO A 138 -16.16 11.57 15.18
C PRO A 138 -17.49 11.58 14.41
N VAL A 139 -18.34 10.57 14.63
CA VAL A 139 -19.67 10.48 14.04
C VAL A 139 -20.73 10.94 15.04
N GLU A 140 -21.71 11.71 14.57
CA GLU A 140 -22.94 11.91 15.32
C GLU A 140 -23.67 10.57 15.41
N LYS A 141 -24.15 10.21 16.61
CA LYS A 141 -24.93 8.99 16.83
C LYS A 141 -26.37 9.16 16.40
#